data_AF-A0A521Q776-F1
#
_entry.id   AF-A0A521Q776-F1
#
_cell.length_a   1.000
_cell.length_b   1.000
_cell.length_c   1.000
_cell.angle_alpha   90.00
_cell.angle_beta   90.00
_cell.angle_gamma   90.00
#
_symmetry.space_group_name_H-M   'P 1'
#
loop_
_entity.id
_entity.type
_entity.pdbx_description
1 polymer ?
#
loop_
_entity_poly.entity_id
_entity_poly.type
_entity_poly.pdbx_seq_one_letter_code
_entity_poly.pdbx_strand_id
1 'polypeptide(L)'
;MTGQLPVGMLFSHVHVYLSGETLLRDKETFRRRLGVYCQKNFSNGTLGDYLRTETGLKIPAGYPQYDFEKFFVSEAIGNVLSAITLIWRFCHLDRYARDSVWKNWHDFVARVLKEENIGYRLDEKCGVHFFVDNSFERNRQSIIPALGHERYTGVLTAFEGAYSALDSESQDTKQAVRLIFESVEILAKLMHPKTARLDKQVIETIRDQAKVSYAGDKTACSVADKMFASFVDWMDGLHFYRHGQGVENHVAPPLDMAIFAISSGTNYLRWLLEIDAISQPT
;
A
#
# COMPACT_ATOMS: atom_id res chain seq x y z
N MET A 1 -16.07 -21.27 -6.61
CA MET A 1 -15.62 -20.44 -7.74
C MET A 1 -15.48 -21.36 -8.95
N THR A 2 -16.35 -21.27 -9.94
CA THR A 2 -16.16 -21.93 -11.24
C THR A 2 -15.09 -21.13 -11.99
N GLY A 3 -13.83 -21.43 -11.69
CA GLY A 3 -12.66 -20.74 -12.23
C GLY A 3 -12.54 -21.02 -13.72
N GLN A 4 -12.98 -20.08 -14.54
CA GLN A 4 -12.68 -20.08 -15.95
C GLN A 4 -11.16 -20.01 -16.10
N LEU A 5 -10.56 -21.00 -16.78
CA LEU A 5 -9.12 -21.00 -17.02
C LEU A 5 -8.73 -19.70 -17.73
N PRO A 6 -7.64 -19.02 -17.30
CA PRO A 6 -7.21 -17.80 -17.94
C PRO A 6 -6.88 -18.07 -19.42
N VAL A 7 -7.64 -17.43 -20.32
CA VAL A 7 -7.50 -17.60 -21.77
C VAL A 7 -6.34 -16.74 -22.28
N GLY A 8 -5.43 -17.33 -23.05
CA GLY A 8 -4.34 -16.61 -23.72
C GLY A 8 -3.14 -16.23 -22.83
N MET A 9 -3.08 -16.72 -21.59
CA MET A 9 -1.90 -16.54 -20.72
C MET A 9 -0.78 -17.54 -21.05
N LEU A 10 0.47 -17.15 -20.81
CA LEU A 10 1.60 -18.07 -20.91
C LEU A 10 1.50 -19.18 -19.87
N PHE A 11 1.96 -20.39 -20.21
CA PHE A 11 1.88 -21.56 -19.33
C PHE A 11 2.50 -21.31 -17.93
N SER A 12 3.63 -20.59 -17.88
CA SER A 12 4.28 -20.18 -16.63
C SER A 12 3.43 -19.25 -15.75
N HIS A 13 2.50 -18.51 -16.34
CA HIS A 13 1.61 -17.58 -15.63
C HIS A 13 0.28 -18.23 -15.23
N VAL A 14 -0.16 -19.25 -15.97
CA VAL A 14 -1.32 -20.07 -15.60
C VAL A 14 -1.07 -20.78 -14.27
N HIS A 15 0.14 -21.31 -14.07
CA HIS A 15 0.50 -21.97 -12.80
C HIS A 15 0.41 -21.02 -11.60
N VAL A 16 1.00 -19.84 -11.70
CA VAL A 16 0.91 -18.78 -10.66
C VAL A 16 -0.53 -18.41 -10.36
N TYR A 17 -1.36 -18.22 -11.41
CA TYR A 17 -2.76 -17.85 -11.25
C TYR A 17 -3.58 -18.92 -10.53
N LEU A 18 -3.26 -20.20 -10.74
CA LEU A 18 -3.97 -21.33 -10.17
C LEU A 18 -3.45 -21.75 -8.79
N SER A 19 -2.17 -21.49 -8.48
CA SER A 19 -1.53 -21.93 -7.23
C SER A 19 -1.76 -20.98 -6.05
N GLY A 20 -2.17 -19.73 -6.29
CA GLY A 20 -2.33 -18.74 -5.22
C GLY A 20 -1.01 -18.42 -4.50
N GLU A 21 0.10 -18.55 -5.22
CA GLU A 21 1.45 -18.32 -4.68
C GLU A 21 1.60 -16.91 -4.09
N THR A 22 2.35 -16.83 -2.99
CA THR A 22 2.73 -15.57 -2.36
C THR A 22 3.42 -14.65 -3.37
N LEU A 23 3.02 -13.38 -3.37
CA LEU A 23 3.63 -12.38 -4.24
C LEU A 23 5.13 -12.26 -3.97
N LEU A 24 5.90 -12.29 -5.04
CA LEU A 24 7.36 -12.19 -5.01
C LEU A 24 7.78 -10.73 -4.89
N ARG A 25 8.83 -10.47 -4.12
CA ARG A 25 9.45 -9.14 -4.04
C ARG A 25 10.32 -8.83 -5.24
N ASP A 26 10.92 -9.87 -5.78
CA ASP A 26 11.88 -9.74 -6.85
C ASP A 26 11.90 -11.02 -7.65
N LYS A 27 12.05 -10.88 -8.96
CA LYS A 27 12.21 -12.00 -9.88
C LYS A 27 13.09 -11.56 -11.01
N GLU A 28 14.10 -12.37 -11.30
CA GLU A 28 15.06 -12.07 -12.36
C GLU A 28 14.38 -11.94 -13.74
N THR A 29 13.34 -12.73 -14.01
CA THR A 29 12.56 -12.63 -15.26
C THR A 29 11.83 -11.30 -15.39
N PHE A 30 11.29 -10.75 -14.29
CA PHE A 30 10.70 -9.41 -14.27
C PHE A 30 11.76 -8.36 -14.67
N ARG A 31 12.94 -8.41 -14.05
CA ARG A 31 14.06 -7.51 -14.34
C ARG A 31 14.52 -7.57 -15.79
N ARG A 32 14.77 -8.77 -16.33
CA ARG A 32 15.16 -8.97 -17.72
C ARG A 32 14.13 -8.40 -18.69
N ARG A 33 12.84 -8.60 -18.43
CA ARG A 33 11.76 -8.07 -19.27
C ARG A 33 11.77 -6.54 -19.31
N LEU A 34 11.97 -5.87 -18.17
CA LEU A 34 12.13 -4.40 -18.12
C LEU A 34 13.32 -3.95 -18.97
N GLY A 35 14.48 -4.59 -18.79
CA GLY A 35 15.70 -4.25 -19.51
C GLY A 35 15.58 -4.44 -21.02
N VAL A 36 15.03 -5.56 -21.49
CA VAL A 36 14.80 -5.81 -22.92
C VAL A 36 13.82 -4.79 -23.52
N TYR A 37 12.76 -4.42 -22.80
CA TYR A 37 11.85 -3.37 -23.25
C TYR A 37 12.59 -2.04 -23.39
N CYS A 38 13.42 -1.68 -22.42
CA CYS A 38 14.17 -0.42 -22.47
C CYS A 38 15.19 -0.41 -23.61
N GLN A 39 15.91 -1.50 -23.80
CA GLN A 39 16.87 -1.66 -24.89
C GLN A 39 16.21 -1.45 -26.27
N LYS A 40 15.01 -2.00 -26.45
CA LYS A 40 14.28 -1.91 -27.71
C LYS A 40 13.71 -0.50 -27.97
N ASN A 41 13.22 0.19 -26.94
CA ASN A 41 12.43 1.41 -27.10
C ASN A 41 13.19 2.71 -26.78
N PHE A 42 14.34 2.65 -26.09
CA PHE A 42 15.11 3.82 -25.62
C PHE A 42 16.60 3.76 -26.02
N SER A 43 16.88 3.20 -27.19
CA SER A 43 18.23 2.91 -27.69
C SER A 43 19.13 4.14 -27.91
N ASN A 44 18.62 5.37 -27.96
CA ASN A 44 19.43 6.55 -28.29
C ASN A 44 20.39 7.06 -27.18
N GLY A 45 20.63 6.29 -26.12
CA GLY A 45 21.54 6.63 -25.02
C GLY A 45 20.98 7.67 -24.02
N THR A 46 20.07 8.53 -24.45
CA THR A 46 19.59 9.65 -23.62
C THR A 46 18.82 9.23 -22.36
N LEU A 47 18.17 8.06 -22.37
CA LEU A 47 17.57 7.50 -21.16
C LEU A 47 18.63 7.12 -20.13
N GLY A 48 19.72 6.49 -20.58
CA GLY A 48 20.81 6.11 -19.69
C GLY A 48 21.44 7.34 -19.04
N ASP A 49 21.69 8.40 -19.81
CA ASP A 49 22.17 9.67 -19.27
C ASP A 49 21.20 10.26 -18.24
N TYR A 50 19.90 10.28 -18.55
CA TYR A 50 18.87 10.75 -17.63
C TYR A 50 18.85 9.95 -16.31
N LEU A 51 18.85 8.62 -16.38
CA LEU A 51 18.88 7.77 -15.19
C LEU A 51 20.14 8.02 -14.35
N ARG A 52 21.31 8.20 -14.98
CA ARG A 52 22.56 8.55 -14.26
C ARG A 52 22.46 9.90 -13.58
N THR A 53 21.88 10.90 -14.25
CA THR A 53 21.70 12.24 -13.67
C THR A 53 20.77 12.23 -12.47
N GLU A 54 19.65 11.50 -12.54
CA GLU A 54 18.64 11.49 -11.48
C GLU A 54 19.00 10.58 -10.29
N THR A 55 19.74 9.50 -10.53
CA THR A 55 20.04 8.49 -9.48
C THR A 55 21.50 8.48 -9.02
N GLY A 56 22.42 9.03 -9.80
CA GLY A 56 23.87 8.89 -9.59
C GLY A 56 24.42 7.49 -9.87
N LEU A 57 23.59 6.53 -10.28
CA LEU A 57 24.00 5.14 -10.53
C LEU A 57 24.81 5.01 -11.83
N LYS A 58 25.61 3.94 -11.93
CA LYS A 58 26.37 3.65 -13.15
C LYS A 58 25.61 2.66 -14.04
N ILE A 59 25.03 3.16 -15.13
CA ILE A 59 24.43 2.28 -16.14
C ILE A 59 25.56 1.58 -16.93
N PRO A 60 25.58 0.23 -17.00
CA PRO A 60 26.56 -0.50 -17.78
C PRO A 60 26.53 -0.08 -19.26
N ALA A 61 27.70 0.07 -19.88
CA ALA A 61 27.80 0.32 -21.31
C ALA A 61 27.70 -1.00 -22.09
N GLY A 62 26.93 -1.00 -23.17
CA GLY A 62 26.83 -2.09 -24.16
C GLY A 62 26.96 -1.52 -25.56
N TYR A 63 28.14 -1.64 -26.18
CA TYR A 63 28.46 -0.96 -27.44
C TYR A 63 27.37 -1.17 -28.53
N PRO A 64 26.82 -0.11 -29.16
CA PRO A 64 27.19 1.31 -29.05
C PRO A 64 26.40 2.14 -28.00
N GLN A 65 25.60 1.51 -27.15
CA GLN A 65 24.60 2.14 -26.25
C GLN A 65 24.80 1.71 -24.77
N TYR A 66 23.80 1.95 -23.93
CA TYR A 66 23.74 1.35 -22.59
C TYR A 66 23.17 -0.06 -22.67
N ASP A 67 23.60 -0.92 -21.74
CA ASP A 67 23.08 -2.26 -21.54
C ASP A 67 22.04 -2.23 -20.41
N PHE A 68 20.79 -1.96 -20.80
CA PHE A 68 19.69 -1.88 -19.85
C PHE A 68 19.34 -3.25 -19.25
N GLU A 69 19.50 -4.34 -20.00
CA GLU A 69 19.26 -5.68 -19.44
C GLU A 69 20.20 -5.95 -18.27
N LYS A 70 21.51 -5.69 -18.45
CA LYS A 70 22.48 -5.84 -17.38
C LYS A 70 22.18 -4.92 -16.21
N PHE A 71 21.84 -3.65 -16.46
CA PHE A 71 21.43 -2.71 -15.40
C PHE A 71 20.29 -3.28 -14.54
N PHE A 72 19.17 -3.65 -15.15
CA PHE A 72 18.00 -4.12 -14.41
C PHE A 72 18.25 -5.43 -13.66
N VAL A 73 19.09 -6.33 -14.21
CA VAL A 73 19.40 -7.61 -13.55
C VAL A 73 20.35 -7.43 -12.37
N SER A 74 21.36 -6.54 -12.46
CA SER A 74 22.40 -6.43 -11.43
C SER A 74 22.10 -5.44 -10.31
N GLU A 75 21.17 -4.52 -10.50
CA GLU A 75 20.90 -3.43 -9.54
C GLU A 75 20.07 -3.85 -8.32
N ALA A 76 20.16 -3.08 -7.25
CA ALA A 76 19.27 -3.23 -6.10
C ALA A 76 17.80 -3.05 -6.52
N ILE A 77 16.88 -3.80 -5.89
CA ILE A 77 15.46 -3.75 -6.29
C ILE A 77 14.89 -2.33 -6.11
N GLY A 78 15.24 -1.60 -5.03
CA GLY A 78 14.81 -0.22 -4.84
C GLY A 78 15.20 0.70 -6.00
N ASN A 79 16.40 0.54 -6.55
CA ASN A 79 16.86 1.27 -7.74
C ASN A 79 16.06 0.90 -8.99
N VAL A 80 15.72 -0.37 -9.16
CA VAL A 80 14.86 -0.84 -10.28
C VAL A 80 13.45 -0.28 -10.18
N LEU A 81 12.84 -0.29 -8.99
CA LEU A 81 11.50 0.28 -8.78
C LEU A 81 11.52 1.81 -8.99
N SER A 82 12.59 2.48 -8.55
CA SER A 82 12.79 3.91 -8.80
C SER A 82 12.96 4.22 -10.30
N ALA A 83 13.73 3.39 -11.02
CA ALA A 83 13.92 3.52 -12.46
C ALA A 83 12.59 3.42 -13.22
N ILE A 84 11.62 2.64 -12.74
CA ILE A 84 10.28 2.56 -13.37
C ILE A 84 9.59 3.93 -13.41
N THR A 85 9.58 4.62 -12.28
CA THR A 85 9.03 5.98 -12.16
C THR A 85 9.83 6.98 -12.99
N LEU A 86 11.16 6.89 -12.97
CA LEU A 86 12.03 7.79 -13.74
C LEU A 86 11.87 7.63 -15.26
N ILE A 87 11.72 6.39 -15.76
CA ILE A 87 11.46 6.16 -17.19
C ILE A 87 10.12 6.78 -17.59
N TRP A 88 9.09 6.68 -16.75
CA TRP A 88 7.81 7.36 -17.00
C TRP A 88 7.97 8.88 -17.08
N ARG A 89 8.75 9.48 -16.16
CA ARG A 89 9.06 10.92 -16.19
C ARG A 89 9.84 11.31 -17.44
N PHE A 90 10.81 10.48 -17.84
CA PHE A 90 11.57 10.67 -19.06
C PHE A 90 10.68 10.69 -20.31
N CYS A 91 9.68 9.81 -20.38
CA CYS A 91 8.71 9.77 -21.47
C CYS A 91 7.82 11.02 -21.56
N HIS A 92 7.73 11.82 -20.49
CA HIS A 92 6.99 13.08 -20.43
C HIS A 92 7.86 14.32 -20.72
N LEU A 93 9.16 14.16 -20.94
CA LEU A 93 10.00 15.29 -21.35
C LEU A 93 9.62 15.72 -22.78
N ASP A 94 9.52 17.03 -23.04
CA ASP A 94 8.99 17.62 -24.29
C ASP A 94 9.59 17.03 -25.58
N ARG A 95 10.86 16.66 -25.56
CA ARG A 95 11.57 16.04 -26.71
C ARG A 95 11.16 14.59 -27.00
N TYR A 96 10.41 13.94 -26.10
CA TYR A 96 9.98 12.55 -26.16
C TYR A 96 8.48 12.35 -25.94
N ALA A 97 7.73 13.44 -25.75
CA ALA A 97 6.28 13.46 -25.59
C ALA A 97 5.57 13.04 -26.90
N ARG A 98 5.65 11.75 -27.22
CA ARG A 98 4.73 11.08 -28.14
C ARG A 98 3.64 10.46 -27.29
N ASP A 99 2.39 10.78 -27.58
CA ASP A 99 1.21 10.45 -26.76
C ASP A 99 1.06 8.97 -26.37
N SER A 100 1.77 8.06 -27.04
CA SER A 100 1.69 6.61 -26.77
C SER A 100 2.85 6.04 -25.96
N VAL A 101 4.01 6.70 -25.83
CA VAL A 101 5.22 6.06 -25.27
C VAL A 101 5.11 5.84 -23.75
N TRP A 102 4.66 6.86 -23.02
CA TRP A 102 4.47 6.77 -21.57
C TRP A 102 3.37 5.77 -21.21
N LYS A 103 2.29 5.71 -22.02
CA LYS A 103 1.19 4.77 -21.83
C LYS A 103 1.64 3.34 -22.10
N ASN A 104 2.39 3.12 -23.18
CA ASN A 104 2.97 1.82 -23.50
C ASN A 104 3.93 1.34 -22.38
N TRP A 105 4.70 2.26 -21.80
CA TRP A 105 5.55 1.94 -20.64
C TRP A 105 4.72 1.52 -19.43
N HIS A 106 3.72 2.32 -19.05
CA HIS A 106 2.82 2.01 -17.93
C HIS A 106 2.12 0.66 -18.11
N ASP A 107 1.44 0.47 -19.25
CA ASP A 107 0.71 -0.75 -19.58
C ASP A 107 1.65 -1.97 -19.60
N PHE A 108 2.87 -1.81 -20.11
CA PHE A 108 3.87 -2.86 -20.11
C PHE A 108 4.29 -3.25 -18.70
N VAL A 109 4.68 -2.28 -17.85
CA VAL A 109 5.16 -2.58 -16.50
C VAL A 109 4.03 -3.16 -15.64
N ALA A 110 2.81 -2.59 -15.70
CA ALA A 110 1.65 -3.10 -14.99
C ALA A 110 1.34 -4.57 -15.36
N ARG A 111 1.45 -4.88 -16.66
CA ARG A 111 1.29 -6.26 -17.15
C ARG A 111 2.39 -7.18 -16.66
N VAL A 112 3.66 -6.78 -16.71
CA VAL A 112 4.80 -7.61 -16.28
C VAL A 112 4.73 -7.88 -14.77
N LEU A 113 4.39 -6.88 -13.94
CA LEU A 113 4.22 -7.05 -12.49
C LEU A 113 3.19 -8.16 -12.20
N LYS A 114 2.04 -8.11 -12.86
CA LYS A 114 0.98 -9.11 -12.72
C LYS A 114 1.40 -10.49 -13.22
N GLU A 115 1.97 -10.55 -14.43
CA GLU A 115 2.40 -11.79 -15.07
C GLU A 115 3.51 -12.50 -14.26
N GLU A 116 4.42 -11.74 -13.65
CA GLU A 116 5.54 -12.29 -12.88
C GLU A 116 5.24 -12.48 -11.37
N ASN A 117 3.98 -12.30 -10.95
CA ASN A 117 3.52 -12.38 -9.56
C ASN A 117 4.25 -11.45 -8.59
N ILE A 118 4.61 -10.24 -9.05
CA ILE A 118 5.38 -9.30 -8.25
C ILE A 118 4.45 -8.52 -7.30
N GLY A 119 4.83 -8.43 -6.03
CA GLY A 119 4.11 -7.74 -4.96
C GLY A 119 4.23 -6.23 -4.98
N TYR A 120 4.09 -5.63 -6.17
CA TYR A 120 4.01 -4.19 -6.36
C TYR A 120 2.88 -3.81 -7.33
N ARG A 121 2.38 -2.58 -7.20
CA ARG A 121 1.37 -1.98 -8.09
C ARG A 121 1.84 -0.59 -8.55
N LEU A 122 1.39 -0.17 -9.73
CA LEU A 122 1.62 1.17 -10.25
C LEU A 122 0.43 2.09 -9.97
N ASP A 123 0.73 3.35 -9.63
CA ASP A 123 -0.21 4.46 -9.73
C ASP A 123 -0.29 5.02 -11.18
N GLU A 124 -1.02 6.11 -11.39
CA GLU A 124 -1.18 6.75 -12.71
C GLU A 124 0.13 7.34 -13.28
N LYS A 125 1.11 7.62 -12.41
CA LYS A 125 2.40 8.22 -12.73
C LYS A 125 3.55 7.22 -12.66
N CYS A 126 3.24 5.91 -12.72
CA CYS A 126 4.19 4.82 -12.52
C CYS A 126 4.92 4.83 -11.16
N GLY A 127 4.39 5.52 -10.15
CA GLY A 127 4.79 5.34 -8.76
C GLY A 127 4.54 3.90 -8.34
N VAL A 128 5.58 3.26 -7.81
CA VAL A 128 5.55 1.85 -7.44
C VAL A 128 5.20 1.74 -5.95
N HIS A 129 4.11 1.05 -5.65
CA HIS A 129 3.61 0.82 -4.30
C HIS A 129 3.66 -0.66 -3.95
N PHE A 130 3.85 -0.94 -2.67
CA PHE A 130 3.75 -2.29 -2.15
C PHE A 130 2.36 -2.85 -2.37
N PHE A 131 2.28 -4.10 -2.85
CA PHE A 131 1.03 -4.79 -3.07
C PHE A 131 1.01 -6.06 -2.21
N VAL A 132 0.01 -6.15 -1.32
CA VAL A 132 -0.24 -7.30 -0.45
C VAL A 132 -1.19 -8.28 -1.13
N ASP A 133 -2.40 -7.82 -1.38
CA ASP A 133 -3.44 -8.55 -2.09
C ASP A 133 -4.58 -7.58 -2.46
N ASN A 134 -5.54 -8.07 -3.24
CA ASN A 134 -6.68 -7.26 -3.67
C ASN A 134 -7.59 -6.84 -2.52
N SER A 135 -7.71 -7.62 -1.46
CA SER A 135 -8.56 -7.31 -0.31
C SER A 135 -7.97 -6.19 0.54
N PHE A 136 -6.67 -6.24 0.79
CA PHE A 136 -5.90 -5.20 1.47
C PHE A 136 -6.00 -3.87 0.73
N GLU A 137 -5.77 -3.87 -0.58
CA GLU A 137 -5.87 -2.66 -1.39
C GLU A 137 -7.30 -2.11 -1.49
N ARG A 138 -8.29 -3.00 -1.64
CA ARG A 138 -9.70 -2.56 -1.62
C ARG A 138 -10.06 -1.92 -0.29
N ASN A 139 -9.54 -2.45 0.81
CA ASN A 139 -9.78 -1.88 2.12
C ASN A 139 -9.22 -0.45 2.20
N ARG A 140 -7.97 -0.26 1.80
CA ARG A 140 -7.31 1.05 1.67
C ARG A 140 -8.11 2.03 0.83
N GLN A 141 -8.52 1.61 -0.38
CA GLN A 141 -9.23 2.50 -1.31
C GLN A 141 -10.65 2.85 -0.84
N SER A 142 -11.31 1.96 -0.09
CA SER A 142 -12.70 2.17 0.32
C SER A 142 -12.89 3.31 1.32
N ILE A 143 -11.85 3.66 2.08
CA ILE A 143 -11.94 4.64 3.16
C ILE A 143 -11.48 6.05 2.78
N ILE A 144 -10.62 6.17 1.76
CA ILE A 144 -10.08 7.46 1.30
C ILE A 144 -11.19 8.49 1.00
N PRO A 145 -12.29 8.13 0.29
CA PRO A 145 -13.37 9.09 0.05
C PRO A 145 -14.03 9.61 1.34
N ALA A 146 -14.21 8.74 2.34
CA ALA A 146 -14.80 9.12 3.63
C ALA A 146 -13.87 10.04 4.45
N LEU A 147 -12.55 9.87 4.30
CA LEU A 147 -11.53 10.68 4.95
C LEU A 147 -11.23 12.00 4.21
N GLY A 148 -11.79 12.20 3.01
CA GLY A 148 -11.55 13.40 2.20
C GLY A 148 -12.16 14.70 2.74
N HIS A 149 -12.94 14.64 3.82
CA HIS A 149 -13.51 15.82 4.48
C HIS A 149 -12.47 16.54 5.34
N GLU A 150 -12.48 17.88 5.36
CA GLU A 150 -11.46 18.71 6.04
C GLU A 150 -11.27 18.34 7.52
N ARG A 151 -12.37 18.05 8.22
CA ARG A 151 -12.38 17.53 9.61
C ARG A 151 -11.44 16.34 9.84
N TYR A 152 -11.29 15.46 8.84
CA TYR A 152 -10.53 14.21 8.96
C TYR A 152 -9.11 14.30 8.39
N THR A 153 -8.61 15.50 8.05
CA THR A 153 -7.27 15.68 7.47
C THR A 153 -6.15 15.01 8.29
N GLY A 154 -6.20 15.14 9.63
CA GLY A 154 -5.23 14.48 10.51
C GLY A 154 -5.35 12.95 10.50
N VAL A 155 -6.59 12.44 10.41
CA VAL A 155 -6.88 11.00 10.30
C VAL A 155 -6.34 10.45 8.98
N LEU A 156 -6.58 11.16 7.87
CA LEU A 156 -6.09 10.82 6.53
C LEU A 156 -4.56 10.82 6.48
N THR A 157 -3.92 11.82 7.05
CA THR A 157 -2.44 11.94 7.07
C THR A 157 -1.80 10.74 7.80
N ALA A 158 -2.31 10.39 8.99
CA ALA A 158 -1.83 9.23 9.72
C ALA A 158 -2.15 7.92 8.98
N PHE A 159 -3.34 7.81 8.39
CA PHE A 159 -3.76 6.65 7.61
C PHE A 159 -2.84 6.40 6.42
N GLU A 160 -2.64 7.39 5.54
CA GLU A 160 -1.77 7.26 4.38
C GLU A 160 -0.31 7.03 4.78
N GLY A 161 0.13 7.66 5.87
CA GLY A 161 1.45 7.41 6.45
C GLY A 161 1.66 5.94 6.85
N ALA A 162 0.63 5.25 7.35
CA ALA A 162 0.73 3.84 7.70
C ALA A 162 1.04 2.96 6.48
N TYR A 163 0.38 3.21 5.35
CA TYR A 163 0.65 2.49 4.10
C TYR A 163 1.99 2.90 3.49
N SER A 164 2.35 4.19 3.56
CA SER A 164 3.65 4.68 3.10
C SER A 164 4.82 4.03 3.85
N ALA A 165 4.67 3.77 5.14
CA ALA A 165 5.66 3.02 5.92
C ALA A 165 5.87 1.58 5.41
N LEU A 166 4.81 0.92 4.92
CA LEU A 166 4.92 -0.39 4.26
C LEU A 166 5.49 -0.32 2.84
N ASP A 167 5.27 0.80 2.14
CA ASP A 167 5.79 1.06 0.79
C ASP A 167 7.32 1.30 0.77
N SER A 168 7.95 1.51 1.93
CA SER A 168 9.40 1.72 2.05
C SER A 168 10.24 0.47 1.73
N GLU A 169 11.49 0.67 1.25
CA GLU A 169 12.40 -0.41 0.85
C GLU A 169 12.68 -1.43 1.98
N SER A 170 12.76 -0.95 3.23
CA SER A 170 12.95 -1.81 4.40
C SER A 170 11.67 -2.13 5.18
N GLN A 171 10.49 -1.81 4.63
CA GLN A 171 9.18 -2.00 5.25
C GLN A 171 9.15 -1.70 6.76
N ASP A 172 8.91 -0.44 7.13
CA ASP A 172 8.83 -0.05 8.53
C ASP A 172 7.49 -0.49 9.14
N THR A 173 7.37 -1.78 9.45
CA THR A 173 6.18 -2.40 10.01
C THR A 173 5.79 -1.80 11.37
N LYS A 174 6.79 -1.34 12.14
CA LYS A 174 6.57 -0.68 13.43
C LYS A 174 5.90 0.66 13.23
N GLN A 175 6.44 1.50 12.34
CA GLN A 175 5.85 2.79 12.03
C GLN A 175 4.47 2.63 11.39
N ALA A 176 4.28 1.64 10.53
CA ALA A 176 2.99 1.34 9.91
C ALA A 176 1.90 1.02 10.95
N VAL A 177 2.20 0.13 11.90
CA VAL A 177 1.29 -0.23 13.00
C VAL A 177 1.03 0.95 13.94
N ARG A 178 2.06 1.76 14.22
CA ARG A 178 1.91 2.98 15.04
C ARG A 178 0.95 3.97 14.38
N LEU A 179 1.12 4.22 13.08
CA LEU A 179 0.35 5.23 12.35
C LEU A 179 -1.12 4.80 12.13
N ILE A 180 -1.40 3.51 11.92
CA ILE A 180 -2.81 3.07 11.84
C ILE A 180 -3.51 3.22 13.20
N PHE A 181 -2.83 2.93 14.31
CA PHE A 181 -3.36 3.20 15.64
C PHE A 181 -3.61 4.71 15.83
N GLU A 182 -2.64 5.54 15.46
CA GLU A 182 -2.73 6.99 15.57
C GLU A 182 -3.91 7.54 14.76
N SER A 183 -4.15 7.04 13.56
CA SER A 183 -5.31 7.39 12.74
C SER A 183 -6.64 7.13 13.47
N VAL A 184 -6.77 5.95 14.08
CA VAL A 184 -7.97 5.57 14.88
C VAL A 184 -8.08 6.43 16.13
N GLU A 185 -6.98 6.72 16.83
CA GLU A 185 -7.00 7.58 18.01
C GLU A 185 -7.39 9.03 17.68
N ILE A 186 -6.90 9.58 16.56
CA ILE A 186 -7.29 10.93 16.10
C ILE A 186 -8.79 10.96 15.83
N LEU A 187 -9.35 9.95 15.14
CA LEU A 187 -10.80 9.91 14.89
C LEU A 187 -11.59 9.84 16.20
N ALA A 188 -11.19 8.99 17.15
CA ALA A 188 -11.85 8.91 18.45
C ALA A 188 -11.82 10.24 19.23
N LYS A 189 -10.72 11.00 19.13
CA LYS A 189 -10.61 12.36 19.69
C LYS A 189 -11.53 13.35 18.98
N LEU A 190 -11.73 13.23 17.67
CA LEU A 190 -12.69 14.06 16.94
C LEU A 190 -14.15 13.75 17.35
N MET A 191 -14.49 12.47 17.51
CA MET A 191 -15.82 12.04 17.99
C MET A 191 -16.08 12.50 19.42
N HIS A 192 -15.06 12.46 20.29
CA HIS A 192 -15.15 12.83 21.70
C HIS A 192 -13.99 13.76 22.12
N PRO A 193 -14.09 15.09 21.90
CA PRO A 193 -12.99 16.04 22.11
C PRO A 193 -12.45 16.17 23.54
N LYS A 194 -13.21 15.70 24.55
CA LYS A 194 -12.77 15.72 25.96
C LYS A 194 -11.79 14.60 26.30
N THR A 195 -11.57 13.69 25.36
CA THR A 195 -10.73 12.52 25.53
C THR A 195 -9.25 12.84 25.29
N ALA A 196 -8.39 12.47 26.23
CA ALA A 196 -6.93 12.67 26.09
C ALA A 196 -6.24 11.60 25.22
N ARG A 197 -6.72 10.36 25.23
CA ARG A 197 -6.13 9.20 24.54
C ARG A 197 -7.19 8.18 24.17
N LEU A 198 -6.92 7.32 23.19
CA LEU A 198 -7.78 6.16 22.96
C LEU A 198 -7.57 5.16 24.10
N ASP A 199 -8.63 4.91 24.86
CA ASP A 199 -8.67 3.90 25.91
C ASP A 199 -10.03 3.21 25.95
N LYS A 200 -10.15 2.19 26.82
CA LYS A 200 -11.36 1.39 26.96
C LYS A 200 -12.61 2.23 27.22
N GLN A 201 -12.52 3.29 28.04
CA GLN A 201 -13.69 4.11 28.38
C GLN A 201 -14.23 4.87 27.17
N VAL A 202 -13.32 5.34 26.32
CA VAL A 202 -13.67 6.02 25.07
C VAL A 202 -14.34 5.06 24.10
N ILE A 203 -13.78 3.85 23.97
CA ILE A 203 -14.36 2.80 23.13
C ILE A 203 -15.76 2.41 23.61
N GLU A 204 -15.98 2.33 24.93
CA GLU A 204 -17.31 2.08 25.51
C GLU A 204 -18.30 3.21 25.22
N THR A 205 -17.84 4.47 25.23
CA THR A 205 -18.68 5.63 24.89
C THR A 205 -19.12 5.58 23.42
N ILE A 206 -18.18 5.27 22.52
CA ILE A 206 -18.45 5.12 21.08
C ILE A 206 -19.39 3.92 20.84
N ARG A 207 -19.22 2.82 21.58
CA ARG A 207 -20.13 1.67 21.52
C ARG A 207 -21.55 2.09 21.85
N ASP A 208 -21.75 2.86 22.91
CA ASP A 208 -23.08 3.29 23.32
C ASP A 208 -23.72 4.21 22.26
N GLN A 209 -22.94 5.08 21.62
CA GLN A 209 -23.36 5.87 20.45
C GLN A 209 -23.73 4.99 19.24
N ALA A 210 -22.96 3.94 18.94
CA ALA A 210 -23.27 3.00 17.87
C ALA A 210 -24.60 2.27 18.14
N LYS A 211 -24.87 1.88 19.39
CA LYS A 211 -26.11 1.19 19.77
C LYS A 211 -27.35 2.06 19.60
N VAL A 212 -27.24 3.38 19.75
CA VAL A 212 -28.33 4.30 19.42
C VAL A 212 -28.71 4.18 17.94
N SER A 213 -27.71 4.08 17.05
CA SER A 213 -27.92 3.88 15.61
C SER A 213 -28.56 2.52 15.28
N TYR A 214 -28.40 1.53 16.15
CA TYR A 214 -28.96 0.18 16.02
C TYR A 214 -30.18 -0.08 16.91
N ALA A 215 -30.81 0.94 17.48
CA ALA A 215 -31.85 0.77 18.51
C ALA A 215 -33.04 -0.10 18.05
N GLY A 216 -33.31 -0.17 16.74
CA GLY A 216 -34.34 -1.03 16.15
C GLY A 216 -33.95 -2.52 16.00
N ASP A 217 -32.68 -2.87 16.18
CA ASP A 217 -32.15 -4.22 15.99
C ASP A 217 -31.32 -4.67 17.22
N LYS A 218 -31.96 -5.45 18.09
CA LYS A 218 -31.32 -6.02 19.30
C LYS A 218 -30.16 -6.97 18.96
N THR A 219 -30.22 -7.64 17.81
CA THR A 219 -29.14 -8.53 17.36
C THR A 219 -27.93 -7.71 16.96
N ALA A 220 -28.13 -6.65 16.15
CA ALA A 220 -27.07 -5.72 15.80
C ALA A 220 -26.42 -5.07 17.03
N CYS A 221 -27.23 -4.67 18.03
CA CYS A 221 -26.71 -4.18 19.31
C CYS A 221 -25.81 -5.20 20.03
N SER A 222 -26.23 -6.48 20.05
CA SER A 222 -25.47 -7.55 20.71
C SER A 222 -24.17 -7.87 19.96
N VAL A 223 -24.19 -7.82 18.63
CA VAL A 223 -23.00 -7.97 17.78
C VAL A 223 -22.06 -6.79 18.02
N ALA A 224 -22.59 -5.55 18.04
CA ALA A 224 -21.79 -4.36 18.33
C ALA A 224 -21.07 -4.47 19.67
N ASP A 225 -21.73 -4.95 20.73
CA ASP A 225 -21.08 -5.18 22.04
C ASP A 225 -19.84 -6.08 21.93
N LYS A 226 -19.92 -7.16 21.15
CA LYS A 226 -18.79 -8.09 20.94
C LYS A 226 -17.70 -7.50 20.05
N MET A 227 -18.08 -6.78 19.00
CA MET A 227 -17.13 -6.13 18.09
C MET A 227 -16.34 -5.02 18.82
N PHE A 228 -16.99 -4.23 19.66
CA PHE A 228 -16.32 -3.23 20.48
C PHE A 228 -15.44 -3.84 21.57
N ALA A 229 -15.82 -5.00 22.14
CA ALA A 229 -14.92 -5.75 23.02
C ALA A 229 -13.65 -6.19 22.28
N SER A 230 -13.79 -6.74 21.06
CA SER A 230 -12.64 -7.08 20.21
C SER A 230 -11.81 -5.86 19.80
N PHE A 231 -12.43 -4.67 19.71
CA PHE A 231 -11.70 -3.44 19.42
C PHE A 231 -10.82 -3.01 20.60
N VAL A 232 -11.30 -3.18 21.84
CA VAL A 232 -10.47 -2.99 23.05
C VAL A 232 -9.27 -3.94 23.01
N ASP A 233 -9.49 -5.23 22.72
CA ASP A 233 -8.40 -6.22 22.64
C ASP A 233 -7.39 -5.89 21.53
N TRP A 234 -7.86 -5.38 20.39
CA TRP A 234 -6.99 -4.92 19.31
C TRP A 234 -6.13 -3.72 19.75
N MET A 235 -6.73 -2.73 20.40
CA MET A 235 -6.03 -1.55 20.92
C MET A 235 -4.96 -1.96 21.95
N ASP A 236 -5.32 -2.81 22.90
CA ASP A 236 -4.39 -3.33 23.91
C ASP A 236 -3.28 -4.18 23.28
N GLY A 237 -3.59 -4.96 22.25
CA GLY A 237 -2.60 -5.72 21.47
C GLY A 237 -1.57 -4.81 20.77
N LEU A 238 -2.00 -3.68 20.21
CA LEU A 238 -1.07 -2.76 19.54
C LEU A 238 -0.17 -2.00 20.51
N HIS A 239 -0.56 -1.87 21.79
CA HIS A 239 0.29 -1.28 22.82
C HIS A 239 1.63 -2.01 23.00
N PHE A 240 1.70 -3.32 22.74
CA PHE A 240 2.96 -4.08 22.76
C PHE A 240 3.99 -3.60 21.73
N TYR A 241 3.56 -3.00 20.62
CA TYR A 241 4.44 -2.45 19.59
C TYR A 241 4.66 -0.93 19.73
N ARG A 242 3.84 -0.24 20.55
CA ARG A 242 3.88 1.22 20.74
C ARG A 242 4.72 1.65 21.95
N HIS A 243 4.71 0.90 23.03
CA HIS A 243 5.45 1.23 24.25
C HIS A 243 6.86 0.62 24.24
N GLY A 244 7.86 1.35 24.73
CA GLY A 244 9.24 0.87 24.80
C GLY A 244 9.31 -0.41 25.62
N GLN A 245 9.75 -1.51 25.00
CA GLN A 245 9.71 -2.85 25.56
C GLN A 245 10.77 -3.11 26.67
N GLY A 246 11.28 -2.05 27.33
CA GLY A 246 12.36 -2.17 28.31
C GLY A 246 13.66 -2.76 27.74
N VAL A 247 13.78 -2.87 26.41
CA VAL A 247 14.92 -3.41 25.67
C VAL A 247 15.47 -2.37 24.70
N GLU A 248 16.78 -2.42 24.48
CA GLU A 248 17.54 -1.45 23.67
C GLU A 248 17.05 -1.38 22.22
N ASN A 249 16.62 -2.52 21.65
CA ASN A 249 16.03 -2.60 20.32
C ASN A 249 14.55 -2.96 20.42
N HIS A 250 13.67 -2.07 19.95
CA HIS A 250 12.24 -2.32 19.92
C HIS A 250 11.92 -3.42 18.90
N VAL A 251 11.10 -4.40 19.29
CA VAL A 251 10.66 -5.46 18.38
C VAL A 251 9.61 -4.92 17.41
N ALA A 252 9.94 -4.90 16.13
CA ALA A 252 8.98 -4.61 15.07
C ALA A 252 8.07 -5.83 14.83
N PRO A 253 6.77 -5.64 14.55
CA PRO A 253 5.89 -6.75 14.21
C PRO A 253 6.37 -7.41 12.91
N PRO A 254 6.26 -8.75 12.78
CA PRO A 254 6.47 -9.40 11.50
C PRO A 254 5.45 -8.87 10.47
N LEU A 255 5.81 -8.95 9.19
CA LEU A 255 5.05 -8.31 8.10
C LEU A 255 3.59 -8.76 8.05
N ASP A 256 3.32 -10.05 8.23
CA ASP A 256 1.98 -10.63 8.27
C ASP A 256 1.14 -10.06 9.42
N MET A 257 1.72 -9.91 10.60
CA MET A 257 1.08 -9.26 11.75
C MET A 257 0.82 -7.78 11.50
N ALA A 258 1.75 -7.07 10.85
CA ALA A 258 1.56 -5.66 10.50
C ALA A 258 0.42 -5.47 9.49
N ILE A 259 0.36 -6.33 8.46
CA ILE A 259 -0.73 -6.37 7.48
C ILE A 259 -2.07 -6.63 8.18
N PHE A 260 -2.12 -7.62 9.08
CA PHE A 260 -3.32 -7.91 9.87
C PHE A 260 -3.76 -6.69 10.69
N ALA A 261 -2.84 -6.10 11.45
CA ALA A 261 -3.11 -4.95 12.31
C ALA A 261 -3.62 -3.73 11.52
N ILE A 262 -3.04 -3.47 10.33
CA ILE A 262 -3.47 -2.37 9.45
C ILE A 262 -4.85 -2.67 8.85
N SER A 263 -5.09 -3.91 8.45
CA SER A 263 -6.38 -4.34 7.89
C SER A 263 -7.51 -4.20 8.91
N SER A 264 -7.30 -4.71 10.13
CA SER A 264 -8.29 -4.61 11.20
C SER A 264 -8.47 -3.16 11.66
N GLY A 265 -7.38 -2.39 11.77
CA GLY A 265 -7.43 -0.96 12.07
C GLY A 265 -8.22 -0.16 11.02
N THR A 266 -8.03 -0.47 9.73
CA THR A 266 -8.80 0.15 8.63
C THR A 266 -10.28 -0.18 8.73
N ASN A 267 -10.63 -1.43 9.08
CA ASN A 267 -12.02 -1.83 9.29
C ASN A 267 -12.68 -1.10 10.46
N TYR A 268 -11.98 -0.99 11.59
CA TYR A 268 -12.46 -0.19 12.73
C TYR A 268 -12.62 1.28 12.34
N LEU A 269 -11.60 1.86 11.69
CA LEU A 269 -11.63 3.26 11.26
C LEU A 269 -12.84 3.53 10.36
N ARG A 270 -13.12 2.65 9.41
CA ARG A 270 -14.30 2.75 8.53
C ARG A 270 -15.61 2.72 9.33
N TRP A 271 -15.75 1.75 10.24
CA TRP A 271 -16.96 1.63 11.05
C TRP A 271 -17.19 2.85 11.94
N LEU A 272 -16.11 3.38 12.53
CA LEU A 272 -16.14 4.59 13.34
C LEU A 272 -16.54 5.84 12.54
N LEU A 273 -16.07 5.97 11.29
CA LEU A 273 -16.48 7.08 10.41
C LEU A 273 -17.98 7.03 10.11
N GLU A 274 -18.55 5.84 9.90
CA GLU A 274 -20.00 5.67 9.69
C GLU A 274 -20.78 6.08 10.96
N ILE A 275 -20.30 5.74 12.15
CA ILE A 275 -20.91 6.15 13.42
C ILE A 275 -20.82 7.66 13.65
N ASP A 276 -19.65 8.27 13.38
CA ASP A 276 -19.46 9.72 13.51
C ASP A 276 -20.39 10.47 12.56
N ALA A 277 -20.48 10.04 11.29
CA ALA A 277 -21.34 10.66 10.28
C ALA A 277 -22.82 10.70 10.68
N ILE A 278 -23.33 9.65 11.34
CA ILE A 278 -24.72 9.61 11.84
C ILE A 278 -24.95 10.61 12.98
N SER A 279 -23.91 10.92 13.74
CA SER A 279 -24.01 11.68 14.99
C SER A 279 -23.70 13.16 14.82
N GLN A 280 -23.24 13.57 13.64
CA GLN A 280 -23.08 14.99 13.34
C GLN A 280 -24.43 15.61 12.95
N PRO A 281 -24.80 16.77 13.52
CA PRO A 281 -25.91 17.53 13.00
C PRO A 281 -25.59 17.96 11.56
N THR A 282 -26.51 17.68 10.63
CA THR A 282 -26.47 18.18 9.25
C THR A 282 -26.39 19.69 9.18
#